data_AF-A0A7V9UN28-F1
#
_entry.id   AF-A0A7V9UN28-F1
#
_cell.length_a   1.000
_cell.length_b   1.000
_cell.length_c   1.000
_cell.angle_alpha   90.00
_cell.angle_beta   90.00
_cell.angle_gamma   90.00
#
_symmetry.space_group_name_H-M   'P 1'
#
loop_
_entity.id
_entity.type
_entity.pdbx_description
1 polymer ?
#
loop_
_entity_poly.entity_id
_entity_poly.type
_entity_poly.pdbx_seq_one_letter_code
_entity_poly.pdbx_strand_id
1 'polypeptide(L)'
;MIEKTEKIEETSEGQANEERDRCVLDLYEQVVEIEQRLIPTGLHVFGRPPESSERADMLRMVASFDRPEANARALPDLVAEGLGFCGYTKLLEESRLDETRLRERERVDEVVHHAIELFIDVDSEAAGKWLEETAKVKREESHPVFALLSRICEQLSTSQELESLLRALRGEYIEPGPGADIVQNPDILPTGRNTHAINPYIVPSEIAYMRAERVVNGLLERHLSEHGRHPRAMALVLWGLDNIKTQGEGVAQALWLLGVRPLRDSMNRATRVEVIPLEKLGRPRIDVVMTVSGIFRDLFGATMNLLDKAVRAVAVMDEPVEMNFVRRNIEEQMSEDKCEFDEAALRVFSNAPGNYGTNVNFMVMDSQWEESTTLGDLFVTRKCFAYGRDAEGRAVEGREARHAMDKALARVEAAYQNIDTFEIGITDVDHYFEY
;
A
#
# COMPACT_ATOMS: atom_id res chain seq x y z
N MET A 1 -33.26 -48.47 7.33
CA MET A 1 -31.81 -48.38 7.03
C MET A 1 -31.55 -47.82 5.63
N ILE A 2 -32.50 -47.87 4.68
CA ILE A 2 -32.34 -47.38 3.30
C ILE A 2 -32.59 -45.85 3.21
N GLU A 3 -33.63 -45.31 3.87
CA GLU A 3 -33.89 -43.85 3.93
C GLU A 3 -32.81 -43.02 4.64
N LYS A 4 -31.96 -43.65 5.47
CA LYS A 4 -30.83 -42.97 6.12
C LYS A 4 -29.63 -42.86 5.20
N THR A 5 -29.52 -43.70 4.17
CA THR A 5 -28.38 -43.73 3.25
C THR A 5 -28.61 -42.76 2.10
N GLU A 6 -29.83 -42.68 1.54
CA GLU A 6 -30.21 -41.69 0.52
C GLU A 6 -30.07 -40.25 1.02
N LYS A 7 -30.46 -39.98 2.28
CA LYS A 7 -30.30 -38.66 2.89
C LYS A 7 -28.85 -38.24 3.13
N ILE A 8 -27.92 -39.20 3.23
CA ILE A 8 -26.49 -38.94 3.40
C ILE A 8 -25.85 -38.70 2.03
N GLU A 9 -26.26 -39.45 1.00
CA GLU A 9 -25.81 -39.25 -0.39
C GLU A 9 -26.31 -37.91 -0.97
N GLU A 10 -27.57 -37.52 -0.76
CA GLU A 10 -28.09 -36.20 -1.17
C GLU A 10 -27.35 -35.04 -0.49
N THR A 11 -26.99 -35.18 0.80
CA THR A 11 -26.19 -34.16 1.49
C THR A 11 -24.73 -34.13 1.02
N SER A 12 -24.15 -35.26 0.61
CA SER A 12 -22.77 -35.27 0.09
C SER A 12 -22.69 -34.74 -1.34
N GLU A 13 -23.71 -34.99 -2.17
CA GLU A 13 -23.81 -34.39 -3.51
C GLU A 13 -24.08 -32.87 -3.44
N GLY A 14 -24.92 -32.42 -2.51
CA GLY A 14 -25.14 -30.98 -2.26
C GLY A 14 -23.85 -30.26 -1.81
N GLN A 15 -23.11 -30.84 -0.86
CA GLN A 15 -21.82 -30.30 -0.40
C GLN A 15 -20.76 -30.33 -1.51
N ALA A 16 -20.71 -31.37 -2.33
CA ALA A 16 -19.80 -31.45 -3.47
C ALA A 16 -20.12 -30.40 -4.56
N ASN A 17 -21.39 -30.03 -4.74
CA ASN A 17 -21.77 -28.96 -5.65
C ASN A 17 -21.39 -27.58 -5.08
N GLU A 18 -21.66 -27.31 -3.80
CA GLU A 18 -21.25 -26.05 -3.14
C GLU A 18 -19.72 -25.83 -3.17
N GLU A 19 -18.94 -26.88 -2.96
CA GLU A 19 -17.48 -26.79 -3.07
C GLU A 19 -17.00 -26.51 -4.49
N ARG A 20 -17.66 -27.10 -5.50
CA ARG A 20 -17.36 -26.84 -6.91
C ARG A 20 -17.73 -25.42 -7.31
N ASP A 21 -18.90 -24.94 -6.89
CA ASP A 21 -19.35 -23.58 -7.18
C ASP A 21 -18.41 -22.55 -6.55
N ARG A 22 -17.99 -22.76 -5.30
CA ARG A 22 -16.98 -21.90 -4.65
C ARG A 22 -15.65 -21.90 -5.39
N CYS A 23 -15.18 -23.06 -5.86
CA CYS A 23 -13.96 -23.14 -6.67
C CYS A 23 -14.09 -22.37 -7.99
N VAL A 24 -15.26 -22.42 -8.64
CA VAL A 24 -15.53 -21.64 -9.86
C VAL A 24 -15.53 -20.13 -9.55
N LEU A 25 -16.16 -19.70 -8.45
CA LEU A 25 -16.16 -18.29 -8.03
C LEU A 25 -14.75 -17.78 -7.71
N ASP A 26 -13.95 -18.57 -6.99
CA ASP A 26 -12.56 -18.22 -6.67
C ASP A 26 -11.70 -18.08 -7.95
N LEU A 27 -11.85 -18.99 -8.91
CA LEU A 27 -11.16 -18.91 -10.20
C LEU A 27 -11.65 -17.72 -11.03
N TYR A 28 -12.96 -17.46 -11.03
CA TYR A 28 -13.55 -16.33 -11.73
C TYR A 28 -12.97 -15.02 -11.22
N GLU A 29 -12.92 -14.84 -9.91
CA GLU A 29 -12.36 -13.66 -9.25
C GLU A 29 -10.87 -13.44 -9.59
N GLN A 30 -10.08 -14.52 -9.67
CA GLN A 30 -8.69 -14.41 -10.13
C GLN A 30 -8.59 -13.99 -11.60
N VAL A 31 -9.48 -14.48 -12.47
CA VAL A 31 -9.51 -14.09 -13.88
C VAL A 31 -9.93 -12.64 -14.04
N VAL A 32 -10.94 -12.20 -13.29
CA VAL A 32 -11.41 -10.80 -13.28
C VAL A 32 -10.32 -9.88 -12.74
N GLU A 33 -9.61 -10.26 -11.67
CA GLU A 33 -8.48 -9.48 -11.16
C GLU A 33 -7.38 -9.29 -12.23
N ILE A 34 -7.11 -10.31 -13.04
CA ILE A 34 -6.14 -10.22 -14.14
C ILE A 34 -6.67 -9.34 -15.28
N GLU A 35 -7.95 -9.49 -15.64
CA GLU A 35 -8.58 -8.76 -16.75
C GLU A 35 -8.73 -7.26 -16.45
N GLN A 36 -9.17 -6.92 -15.23
CA GLN A 36 -9.40 -5.54 -14.79
C GLN A 36 -8.12 -4.83 -14.36
N ARG A 37 -6.98 -5.52 -14.31
CA ARG A 37 -5.71 -4.92 -13.89
C ARG A 37 -5.27 -3.88 -14.92
N LEU A 38 -5.28 -2.62 -14.49
CA LEU A 38 -4.77 -1.54 -15.31
C LEU A 38 -3.24 -1.66 -15.44
N ILE A 39 -2.76 -1.78 -16.67
CA ILE A 39 -1.33 -1.77 -17.00
C ILE A 39 -1.09 -0.77 -18.13
N PRO A 40 0.04 -0.03 -18.12
CA PRO A 40 0.43 0.76 -19.28
C PRO A 40 0.65 -0.15 -20.50
N THR A 41 -0.16 0.03 -21.56
CA THR A 41 -0.05 -0.74 -22.80
C THR A 41 0.78 -0.02 -23.87
N GLY A 42 1.92 0.55 -23.48
CA GLY A 42 2.75 1.33 -24.39
C GLY A 42 3.86 2.10 -23.70
N LEU A 43 4.50 2.98 -24.47
CA LEU A 43 5.51 3.92 -23.97
C LEU A 43 5.03 5.34 -24.22
N HIS A 44 5.23 6.21 -23.23
CA HIS A 44 4.94 7.63 -23.38
C HIS A 44 5.84 8.28 -24.42
N VAL A 45 5.28 9.21 -25.21
CA VAL A 45 6.04 10.08 -26.11
C VAL A 45 5.99 11.50 -25.55
N PHE A 46 7.15 12.01 -25.12
CA PHE A 46 7.26 13.33 -24.51
C PHE A 46 6.60 14.43 -25.36
N GLY A 47 5.65 15.17 -24.78
CA GLY A 47 4.84 16.20 -25.43
C GLY A 47 3.55 15.71 -26.08
N ARG A 48 3.26 14.40 -26.08
CA ARG A 48 2.03 13.84 -26.64
C ARG A 48 1.05 13.50 -25.52
N PRO A 49 -0.17 14.06 -25.50
CA PRO A 49 -1.19 13.67 -24.53
C PRO A 49 -1.68 12.22 -24.80
N PRO A 50 -2.20 11.53 -23.77
CA PRO A 50 -2.75 10.18 -23.88
C PRO A 50 -3.92 10.09 -24.87
N GLU A 51 -4.11 8.92 -25.47
CA GLU A 51 -5.21 8.65 -26.39
C GLU A 51 -6.56 8.55 -25.63
N SER A 52 -7.68 8.61 -26.35
CA SER A 52 -9.01 8.60 -25.72
C SER A 52 -9.28 7.34 -24.88
N SER A 53 -8.81 6.17 -25.31
CA SER A 53 -8.95 4.91 -24.56
C SER A 53 -8.15 4.94 -23.25
N GLU A 54 -6.88 5.35 -23.31
CA GLU A 54 -5.99 5.47 -22.14
C GLU A 54 -6.55 6.49 -21.12
N ARG A 55 -7.10 7.61 -21.61
CA ARG A 55 -7.78 8.58 -20.75
C ARG A 55 -9.00 7.97 -20.08
N ALA A 56 -9.78 7.15 -20.79
CA ALA A 56 -10.96 6.49 -20.21
C ALA A 56 -10.59 5.57 -19.05
N ASP A 57 -9.54 4.78 -19.22
CA ASP A 57 -8.98 3.92 -18.18
C ASP A 57 -8.56 4.70 -16.93
N MET A 58 -7.79 5.78 -17.11
CA MET A 58 -7.37 6.64 -16.00
C MET A 58 -8.56 7.28 -15.28
N LEU A 59 -9.55 7.77 -16.02
CA LEU A 59 -10.74 8.41 -15.46
C LEU A 59 -11.62 7.41 -14.70
N ARG A 60 -11.79 6.17 -15.22
CA ARG A 60 -12.48 5.09 -14.51
C ARG A 60 -11.83 4.83 -13.15
N MET A 61 -10.50 4.71 -13.14
CA MET A 61 -9.77 4.45 -11.91
C MET A 61 -9.90 5.58 -10.90
N VAL A 62 -9.83 6.85 -11.33
CA VAL A 62 -10.07 8.00 -10.43
C VAL A 62 -11.49 7.98 -9.87
N ALA A 63 -12.48 7.61 -10.69
CA ALA A 63 -13.88 7.54 -10.29
C ALA A 63 -14.17 6.44 -9.26
N SER A 64 -13.31 5.41 -9.16
CA SER A 64 -13.48 4.29 -8.23
C SER A 64 -13.11 4.59 -6.77
N PHE A 65 -12.61 5.79 -6.46
CA PHE A 65 -12.18 6.15 -5.10
C PHE A 65 -12.85 7.43 -4.60
N ASP A 66 -13.14 7.45 -3.31
CA ASP A 66 -13.60 8.65 -2.60
C ASP A 66 -12.55 9.77 -2.64
N ARG A 67 -13.05 11.00 -2.79
CA ARG A 67 -12.29 12.27 -2.82
C ARG A 67 -12.95 13.29 -1.90
N PRO A 68 -12.72 13.20 -0.58
CA PRO A 68 -13.26 14.16 0.37
C PRO A 68 -12.93 15.62 0.02
N GLU A 69 -11.74 15.86 -0.54
CA GLU A 69 -11.26 17.18 -0.99
C GLU A 69 -12.07 17.77 -2.14
N ALA A 70 -12.73 16.93 -2.95
CA ALA A 70 -13.59 17.34 -4.06
C ALA A 70 -15.09 17.12 -3.75
N ASN A 71 -15.43 16.67 -2.54
CA ASN A 71 -16.77 16.21 -2.16
C ASN A 71 -17.33 15.17 -3.16
N ALA A 72 -16.45 14.35 -3.74
CA ALA A 72 -16.79 13.33 -4.72
C ALA A 72 -16.66 11.95 -4.06
N ARG A 73 -17.71 11.14 -4.17
CA ARG A 73 -17.72 9.75 -3.69
C ARG A 73 -17.31 8.80 -4.80
N ALA A 74 -16.82 7.62 -4.45
CA ALA A 74 -16.58 6.57 -5.43
C ALA A 74 -17.85 6.28 -6.24
N LEU A 75 -17.76 6.36 -7.56
CA LEU A 75 -18.86 6.11 -8.47
C LEU A 75 -19.44 4.69 -8.33
N PRO A 76 -18.62 3.63 -8.15
CA PRO A 76 -19.14 2.29 -7.85
C PRO A 76 -20.03 2.24 -6.60
N ASP A 77 -19.67 2.95 -5.52
CA ASP A 77 -20.48 2.99 -4.31
C ASP A 77 -21.81 3.73 -4.54
N LEU A 78 -21.80 4.85 -5.27
CA LEU A 78 -23.03 5.55 -5.65
C LEU A 78 -23.96 4.65 -6.47
N VAL A 79 -23.42 3.93 -7.44
CA VAL A 79 -24.18 3.02 -8.31
C VAL A 79 -24.73 1.83 -7.51
N ALA A 80 -23.92 1.23 -6.64
CA ALA A 80 -24.33 0.11 -5.79
C ALA A 80 -25.50 0.52 -4.86
N GLU A 81 -25.39 1.69 -4.21
CA GLU A 81 -26.45 2.23 -3.35
C GLU A 81 -27.73 2.55 -4.14
N GLY A 82 -27.60 3.15 -5.32
CA GLY A 82 -28.73 3.49 -6.18
C GLY A 82 -29.49 2.26 -6.71
N LEU A 83 -28.77 1.17 -6.99
CA LEU A 83 -29.35 -0.13 -7.36
C LEU A 83 -29.95 -0.89 -6.17
N GLY A 84 -29.74 -0.42 -4.94
CA GLY A 84 -30.22 -1.06 -3.71
C GLY A 84 -29.36 -2.24 -3.25
N PHE A 85 -28.12 -2.33 -3.71
CA PHE A 85 -27.16 -3.34 -3.28
C PHE A 85 -26.44 -2.91 -1.99
N CYS A 86 -25.64 -3.82 -1.41
CA CYS A 86 -24.67 -3.40 -0.41
C CYS A 86 -23.57 -2.54 -1.07
N GLY A 87 -22.85 -1.74 -0.27
CA GLY A 87 -21.76 -0.92 -0.78
C GLY A 87 -20.73 -1.74 -1.56
N TYR A 88 -20.09 -1.11 -2.53
CA TYR A 88 -19.23 -1.81 -3.50
C TYR A 88 -18.05 -2.52 -2.83
N THR A 89 -17.49 -1.91 -1.79
CA THR A 89 -16.45 -2.55 -0.97
C THR A 89 -16.89 -3.90 -0.40
N LYS A 90 -18.15 -4.03 0.02
CA LYS A 90 -18.69 -5.27 0.57
C LYS A 90 -18.97 -6.30 -0.54
N LEU A 91 -19.40 -5.84 -1.71
CA LEU A 91 -19.52 -6.70 -2.90
C LEU A 91 -18.17 -7.34 -3.26
N LEU A 92 -17.08 -6.58 -3.22
CA LEU A 92 -15.71 -7.11 -3.45
C LEU A 92 -15.30 -8.18 -2.44
N GLU A 93 -15.72 -8.05 -1.18
CA GLU A 93 -15.39 -9.03 -0.13
C GLU A 93 -16.24 -10.31 -0.24
N GLU A 94 -17.51 -10.18 -0.62
CA GLU A 94 -18.47 -11.28 -0.64
C GLU A 94 -18.60 -11.98 -2.00
N SER A 95 -18.10 -11.41 -3.10
CA SER A 95 -18.25 -11.97 -4.45
C SER A 95 -17.56 -13.32 -4.65
N ARG A 96 -16.52 -13.62 -3.85
CA ARG A 96 -15.86 -14.94 -3.80
C ARG A 96 -16.72 -16.01 -3.13
N LEU A 97 -17.74 -15.61 -2.38
CA LEU A 97 -18.53 -16.48 -1.52
C LEU A 97 -19.95 -16.71 -2.04
N ASP A 98 -20.48 -15.79 -2.84
CA ASP A 98 -21.88 -15.81 -3.30
C ASP A 98 -22.00 -15.32 -4.74
N GLU A 99 -22.53 -16.19 -5.62
CA GLU A 99 -22.79 -15.89 -7.04
C GLU A 99 -23.75 -14.69 -7.21
N THR A 100 -24.68 -14.49 -6.28
CA THR A 100 -25.58 -13.33 -6.30
C THR A 100 -24.79 -12.04 -6.13
N ARG A 101 -23.86 -12.01 -5.17
CA ARG A 101 -22.98 -10.86 -4.91
C ARG A 101 -22.05 -10.59 -6.09
N LEU A 102 -21.56 -11.65 -6.73
CA LEU A 102 -20.77 -11.52 -7.95
C LEU A 102 -21.58 -10.82 -9.06
N ARG A 103 -22.82 -11.27 -9.33
CA ARG A 103 -23.68 -10.65 -10.35
C ARG A 103 -24.05 -9.20 -10.01
N GLU A 104 -24.27 -8.90 -8.73
CA GLU A 104 -24.49 -7.52 -8.27
C GLU A 104 -23.27 -6.64 -8.53
N ARG A 105 -22.05 -7.15 -8.26
CA ARG A 105 -20.79 -6.45 -8.55
C ARG A 105 -20.62 -6.21 -10.06
N GLU A 106 -20.78 -7.24 -10.88
CA GLU A 106 -20.69 -7.11 -12.35
C GLU A 106 -21.66 -6.06 -12.87
N ARG A 107 -22.88 -6.04 -12.31
CA ARG A 107 -23.87 -5.05 -12.70
C ARG A 107 -23.45 -3.63 -12.35
N VAL A 108 -22.80 -3.42 -11.21
CA VAL A 108 -22.22 -2.12 -10.83
C VAL A 108 -21.10 -1.75 -11.79
N ASP A 109 -20.17 -2.67 -12.07
CA ASP A 109 -19.02 -2.46 -12.95
C ASP A 109 -19.46 -2.09 -14.38
N GLU A 110 -20.44 -2.80 -14.94
CA GLU A 110 -21.04 -2.49 -16.25
C GLU A 110 -21.62 -1.07 -16.30
N VAL A 111 -22.36 -0.69 -15.25
CA VAL A 111 -23.02 0.62 -15.19
C VAL A 111 -21.99 1.73 -15.07
N VAL A 112 -20.98 1.55 -14.21
CA VAL A 112 -19.88 2.50 -14.06
C VAL A 112 -19.12 2.65 -15.38
N HIS A 113 -18.79 1.53 -16.04
CA HIS A 113 -18.08 1.54 -17.31
C HIS A 113 -18.81 2.38 -18.36
N HIS A 114 -20.11 2.10 -18.56
CA HIS A 114 -20.91 2.82 -19.54
C HIS A 114 -21.13 4.29 -19.18
N ALA A 115 -21.26 4.62 -17.88
CA ALA A 115 -21.36 6.01 -17.45
C ALA A 115 -20.10 6.82 -17.79
N ILE A 116 -18.91 6.22 -17.65
CA ILE A 116 -17.64 6.87 -18.01
C ILE A 116 -17.48 6.98 -19.53
N GLU A 117 -17.86 5.97 -20.30
CA GLU A 117 -17.89 6.06 -21.77
C GLU A 117 -18.81 7.20 -22.24
N LEU A 118 -20.04 7.26 -21.72
CA LEU A 118 -21.00 8.30 -22.06
C LEU A 118 -20.51 9.70 -21.66
N PHE A 119 -19.79 9.80 -20.54
CA PHE A 119 -19.16 11.04 -20.10
C PHE A 119 -18.08 11.53 -21.08
N ILE A 120 -17.27 10.61 -21.61
CA ILE A 120 -16.18 10.93 -22.54
C ILE A 120 -16.71 11.26 -23.94
N ASP A 121 -17.69 10.49 -24.41
CA ASP A 121 -18.24 10.62 -25.77
C ASP A 121 -19.21 11.80 -25.90
N VAL A 122 -19.91 12.16 -24.82
CA VAL A 122 -20.94 13.21 -24.82
C VAL A 122 -20.59 14.31 -23.82
N ASP A 123 -20.96 14.16 -22.55
CA ASP A 123 -20.67 15.09 -21.46
C ASP A 123 -21.14 14.56 -20.08
N SER A 124 -20.89 15.35 -19.03
CA SER A 124 -21.31 15.05 -17.65
C SER A 124 -22.83 15.08 -17.45
N GLU A 125 -23.59 15.83 -18.25
CA GLU A 125 -25.04 15.91 -18.12
C GLU A 125 -25.72 14.65 -18.65
N ALA A 126 -25.26 14.14 -19.80
CA ALA A 126 -25.70 12.89 -20.38
C ALA A 126 -25.41 11.70 -19.45
N ALA A 127 -24.18 11.61 -18.92
CA ALA A 127 -23.79 10.57 -18.00
C ALA A 127 -24.61 10.60 -16.69
N GLY A 128 -24.77 11.78 -16.09
CA GLY A 128 -25.58 11.95 -14.87
C GLY A 128 -27.06 11.62 -15.08
N LYS A 129 -27.65 12.05 -16.20
CA LYS A 129 -29.03 11.70 -16.57
C LYS A 129 -29.21 10.19 -16.74
N TRP A 130 -28.27 9.55 -17.43
CA TRP A 130 -28.33 8.11 -17.68
C TRP A 130 -28.20 7.29 -16.39
N LEU A 131 -27.32 7.71 -15.46
CA LEU A 131 -27.19 7.10 -14.14
C LEU A 131 -28.46 7.25 -13.30
N GLU A 132 -29.12 8.41 -13.36
CA GLU A 132 -30.40 8.65 -12.68
C GLU A 132 -31.51 7.71 -13.21
N GLU A 133 -31.57 7.53 -14.53
CA GLU A 133 -32.56 6.65 -15.16
C GLU A 133 -32.28 5.17 -14.86
N THR A 134 -31.02 4.74 -15.00
CA THR A 134 -30.59 3.33 -14.96
C THR A 134 -30.33 2.82 -13.55
N ALA A 135 -29.68 3.61 -12.71
CA ALA A 135 -29.20 3.21 -11.39
C ALA A 135 -29.79 4.06 -10.25
N LYS A 136 -30.72 4.97 -10.52
CA LYS A 136 -31.38 5.83 -9.50
C LYS A 136 -30.41 6.70 -8.69
N VAL A 137 -29.19 6.92 -9.19
CA VAL A 137 -28.24 7.86 -8.61
C VAL A 137 -28.72 9.27 -8.89
N LYS A 138 -28.97 10.07 -7.85
CA LYS A 138 -29.41 11.45 -8.05
C LYS A 138 -28.30 12.26 -8.72
N ARG A 139 -28.66 13.14 -9.65
CA ARG A 139 -27.68 14.00 -10.33
C ARG A 139 -26.83 14.84 -9.38
N GLU A 140 -27.43 15.29 -8.28
CA GLU A 140 -26.73 16.06 -7.24
C GLU A 140 -25.59 15.26 -6.57
N GLU A 141 -25.74 13.93 -6.49
CA GLU A 141 -24.76 13.03 -5.87
C GLU A 141 -23.65 12.64 -6.86
N SER A 142 -23.98 12.47 -8.15
CA SER A 142 -22.98 12.14 -9.19
C SER A 142 -22.24 13.38 -9.73
N HIS A 143 -22.81 14.58 -9.60
CA HIS A 143 -22.24 15.81 -10.15
C HIS A 143 -20.81 16.10 -9.66
N PRO A 144 -20.47 15.99 -8.36
CA PRO A 144 -19.10 16.23 -7.90
C PRO A 144 -18.06 15.31 -8.55
N VAL A 145 -18.42 14.04 -8.78
CA VAL A 145 -17.55 13.07 -9.45
C VAL A 145 -17.29 13.50 -10.89
N PHE A 146 -18.34 13.78 -11.66
CA PHE A 146 -18.15 14.22 -13.05
C PHE A 146 -17.46 15.58 -13.17
N ALA A 147 -17.67 16.50 -12.22
CA ALA A 147 -16.94 17.76 -12.20
C ALA A 147 -15.43 17.55 -12.00
N LEU A 148 -15.05 16.63 -11.11
CA LEU A 148 -13.66 16.21 -10.93
C LEU A 148 -13.10 15.58 -12.22
N LEU A 149 -13.84 14.64 -12.82
CA LEU A 149 -13.43 13.95 -14.04
C LEU A 149 -13.30 14.92 -15.23
N SER A 150 -14.18 15.93 -15.36
CA SER A 150 -14.07 16.97 -16.39
C SER A 150 -12.77 17.75 -16.28
N ARG A 151 -12.40 18.17 -15.07
CA ARG A 151 -11.14 18.87 -14.80
C ARG A 151 -9.94 18.01 -15.18
N ILE A 152 -9.95 16.73 -14.77
CA ILE A 152 -8.86 15.79 -15.07
C ILE A 152 -8.78 15.53 -16.58
N CYS A 153 -9.91 15.31 -17.25
CA CYS A 153 -9.98 15.06 -18.69
C CYS A 153 -9.44 16.26 -19.48
N GLU A 154 -9.78 17.49 -19.09
CA GLU A 154 -9.23 18.70 -19.69
C GLU A 154 -7.71 18.77 -19.55
N GLN A 155 -7.19 18.50 -18.35
CA GLN A 155 -5.75 18.53 -18.09
C GLN A 155 -4.98 17.40 -18.82
N LEU A 156 -5.57 16.20 -18.95
CA LEU A 156 -5.01 15.08 -19.73
C LEU A 156 -5.04 15.34 -21.24
N SER A 157 -5.95 16.19 -21.72
CA SER A 157 -6.09 16.50 -23.15
C SER A 157 -4.98 17.41 -23.69
N THR A 158 -4.15 17.97 -22.80
CA THR A 158 -3.06 18.87 -23.16
C THR A 158 -1.75 18.38 -22.53
N SER A 159 -0.62 18.70 -23.16
CA SER A 159 0.71 18.44 -22.59
C SER A 159 1.50 19.74 -22.56
N GLN A 160 2.01 20.11 -21.38
CA GLN A 160 2.91 21.26 -21.23
C GLN A 160 4.38 20.85 -21.25
N GLU A 161 4.70 19.58 -21.50
CA GLU A 161 6.05 19.01 -21.37
C GLU A 161 7.07 19.71 -22.29
N LEU A 162 6.77 19.85 -23.58
CA LEU A 162 7.66 20.51 -24.53
C LEU A 162 7.80 22.01 -24.25
N GLU A 163 6.71 22.70 -23.92
CA GLU A 163 6.77 24.13 -23.62
C GLU A 163 7.57 24.38 -22.34
N SER A 164 7.35 23.60 -21.29
CA SER A 164 8.12 23.72 -20.05
C SER A 164 9.60 23.39 -20.23
N LEU A 165 9.96 22.44 -21.10
CA LEU A 165 11.36 22.22 -21.47
C LEU A 165 11.96 23.45 -22.15
N LEU A 166 11.24 24.08 -23.09
CA LEU A 166 11.70 25.31 -23.76
C LEU A 166 11.85 26.47 -22.77
N ARG A 167 10.90 26.65 -21.84
CA ARG A 167 10.98 27.64 -20.76
C ARG A 167 12.20 27.41 -19.88
N ALA A 168 12.48 26.16 -19.50
CA ALA A 168 13.63 25.80 -18.67
C ALA A 168 14.95 26.14 -19.37
N LEU A 169 15.07 25.84 -20.67
CA LEU A 169 16.23 26.20 -21.48
C LEU A 169 16.41 27.72 -21.66
N ARG A 170 15.33 28.49 -21.60
CA ARG A 170 15.35 29.96 -21.57
C ARG A 170 15.68 30.54 -20.18
N GLY A 171 15.88 29.70 -19.16
CA GLY A 171 16.13 30.13 -17.80
C GLY A 171 14.90 30.71 -17.10
N GLU A 172 13.70 30.36 -17.58
CA GLU A 172 12.45 30.82 -17.00
C GLU A 172 12.03 29.96 -15.80
N TYR A 173 11.15 30.52 -14.97
CA TYR A 173 10.54 29.79 -13.87
C TYR A 173 9.62 28.68 -14.38
N ILE A 174 9.79 27.46 -13.86
CA ILE A 174 8.90 26.32 -14.08
C ILE A 174 8.02 26.13 -12.86
N GLU A 175 6.71 26.06 -13.09
CA GLU A 175 5.73 25.91 -12.03
C GLU A 175 5.94 24.58 -11.29
N PRO A 176 5.98 24.57 -9.94
CA PRO A 176 6.10 23.36 -9.17
C PRO A 176 4.78 22.58 -9.16
N GLY A 177 4.88 21.26 -9.01
CA GLY A 177 3.71 20.39 -8.83
C GLY A 177 4.03 19.16 -7.98
N PRO A 178 3.03 18.52 -7.36
CA PRO A 178 3.27 17.30 -6.61
C PRO A 178 3.69 16.16 -7.54
N GLY A 179 4.68 15.38 -7.12
CA GLY A 179 4.98 14.07 -7.70
C GLY A 179 4.17 12.98 -6.99
N ALA A 180 3.27 12.34 -7.72
CA ALA A 180 2.48 11.19 -7.27
C ALA A 180 1.94 10.43 -8.50
N ASP A 181 0.98 9.53 -8.31
CA ASP A 181 0.15 9.01 -9.40
C ASP A 181 -1.23 9.69 -9.41
N ILE A 182 -1.91 9.63 -10.56
CA ILE A 182 -3.21 10.30 -10.78
C ILE A 182 -4.30 9.82 -9.83
N VAL A 183 -4.21 8.59 -9.34
CA VAL A 183 -5.17 8.00 -8.41
C VAL A 183 -4.89 8.45 -7.00
N GLN A 184 -3.65 8.59 -6.56
CA GLN A 184 -3.41 9.11 -5.22
C GLN A 184 -3.62 10.62 -5.18
N ASN A 185 -3.24 11.34 -6.24
CA ASN A 185 -3.38 12.80 -6.29
C ASN A 185 -3.60 13.33 -7.72
N PRO A 186 -4.83 13.66 -8.13
CA PRO A 186 -5.11 14.26 -9.43
C PRO A 186 -4.40 15.61 -9.68
N ASP A 187 -3.98 16.30 -8.62
CA ASP A 187 -3.24 17.56 -8.73
C ASP A 187 -1.82 17.36 -9.29
N ILE A 188 -1.40 16.13 -9.67
CA ILE A 188 -0.20 15.89 -10.49
C ILE A 188 -0.35 16.46 -11.91
N LEU A 189 -1.59 16.67 -12.36
CA LEU A 189 -1.89 17.23 -13.66
C LEU A 189 -2.02 18.77 -13.61
N PRO A 190 -1.69 19.48 -14.71
CA PRO A 190 -1.09 18.95 -15.95
C PRO A 190 0.39 18.57 -15.76
N THR A 191 0.90 17.70 -16.64
CA THR A 191 2.33 17.37 -16.71
C THR A 191 3.16 18.53 -17.28
N GLY A 192 4.49 18.44 -17.21
CA GLY A 192 5.39 19.54 -17.57
C GLY A 192 5.66 20.52 -16.42
N ARG A 193 5.47 20.11 -15.17
CA ARG A 193 5.80 20.90 -13.97
C ARG A 193 7.07 20.41 -13.30
N ASN A 194 7.68 21.25 -12.48
CA ASN A 194 8.83 20.89 -11.65
C ASN A 194 8.36 20.10 -10.44
N THR A 195 8.43 18.77 -10.52
CA THR A 195 7.83 17.89 -9.51
C THR A 195 8.55 17.96 -8.17
N HIS A 196 7.79 17.91 -7.07
CA HIS A 196 8.31 17.82 -5.71
C HIS A 196 7.63 16.70 -4.93
N ALA A 197 8.32 16.18 -3.91
CA ALA A 197 7.76 15.21 -2.96
C ALA A 197 6.78 15.89 -1.99
N ILE A 198 6.48 15.23 -0.87
CA ILE A 198 5.64 15.75 0.21
C ILE A 198 6.46 16.34 1.36
N ASN A 199 5.80 17.06 2.27
CA ASN A 199 6.41 17.46 3.54
C ASN A 199 6.66 16.20 4.41
N PRO A 200 7.92 15.82 4.70
CA PRO A 200 8.22 14.55 5.36
C PRO A 200 7.71 14.48 6.81
N TYR A 201 7.46 15.61 7.47
CA TYR A 201 6.99 15.63 8.85
C TYR A 201 5.52 15.24 9.03
N ILE A 202 4.74 15.22 7.95
CA ILE A 202 3.32 14.81 8.02
C ILE A 202 3.14 13.29 7.96
N VAL A 203 4.21 12.55 7.64
CA VAL A 203 4.20 11.11 7.42
C VAL A 203 4.30 10.35 8.76
N PRO A 204 3.46 9.32 9.00
CA PRO A 204 2.35 8.89 8.15
C PRO A 204 1.11 9.79 8.35
N SER A 205 0.36 10.11 7.28
CA SER A 205 -0.89 10.89 7.37
C SER A 205 -1.94 10.19 8.24
N GLU A 206 -2.93 10.93 8.75
CA GLU A 206 -4.03 10.33 9.53
C GLU A 206 -4.84 9.33 8.68
N ILE A 207 -5.07 9.67 7.41
CA ILE A 207 -5.75 8.79 6.44
C ILE A 207 -4.92 7.53 6.18
N ALA A 208 -3.60 7.67 5.97
CA ALA A 208 -2.70 6.52 5.80
C ALA A 208 -2.73 5.60 7.02
N TYR A 209 -2.78 6.18 8.22
CA TYR A 209 -2.90 5.41 9.46
C TYR A 209 -4.23 4.66 9.60
N MET A 210 -5.35 5.29 9.21
CA MET A 210 -6.65 4.62 9.19
C MET A 210 -6.69 3.45 8.19
N ARG A 211 -6.07 3.61 7.01
CA ARG A 211 -6.02 2.56 5.98
C ARG A 211 -5.15 1.37 6.40
N ALA A 212 -4.08 1.63 7.15
CA ALA A 212 -3.15 0.59 7.59
C ALA A 212 -3.79 -0.50 8.45
N GLU A 213 -4.82 -0.18 9.24
CA GLU A 213 -5.54 -1.16 10.06
C GLU A 213 -6.10 -2.30 9.21
N ARG A 214 -6.83 -1.97 8.14
CA ARG A 214 -7.45 -2.96 7.26
C ARG A 214 -6.41 -3.85 6.58
N VAL A 215 -5.34 -3.25 6.05
CA VAL A 215 -4.27 -3.96 5.35
C VAL A 215 -3.53 -4.92 6.29
N VAL A 216 -3.14 -4.44 7.47
CA VAL A 216 -2.41 -5.27 8.44
C VAL A 216 -3.30 -6.35 9.02
N ASN A 217 -4.58 -6.09 9.30
CA ASN A 217 -5.49 -7.12 9.78
C ASN A 217 -5.65 -8.23 8.75
N GLY A 218 -5.86 -7.89 7.47
CA GLY A 218 -5.91 -8.89 6.39
C GLY A 218 -4.62 -9.71 6.24
N LEU A 219 -3.45 -9.05 6.38
CA LEU A 219 -2.14 -9.73 6.37
C LEU A 219 -1.99 -10.72 7.53
N LEU A 220 -2.37 -10.31 8.74
CA LEU A 220 -2.28 -11.14 9.94
C LEU A 220 -3.31 -12.27 9.95
N GLU A 221 -4.53 -12.02 9.45
CA GLU A 221 -5.58 -13.02 9.28
C GLU A 221 -5.16 -14.09 8.28
N ARG A 222 -4.54 -13.69 7.15
CA ARG A 222 -3.97 -14.63 6.18
C ARG A 222 -2.87 -15.49 6.80
N HIS A 223 -1.92 -14.90 7.52
CA HIS A 223 -0.89 -15.68 8.19
C HIS A 223 -1.49 -16.62 9.26
N LEU A 224 -2.53 -16.17 9.98
CA LEU A 224 -3.24 -16.97 10.97
C LEU A 224 -3.97 -18.15 10.33
N SER A 225 -4.58 -17.97 9.16
CA SER A 225 -5.27 -19.07 8.45
C SER A 225 -4.29 -20.08 7.85
N GLU A 226 -3.14 -19.61 7.33
CA GLU A 226 -2.11 -20.46 6.72
C GLU A 226 -1.27 -21.22 7.78
N HIS A 227 -1.01 -20.62 8.95
CA HIS A 227 -0.07 -21.16 9.94
C HIS A 227 -0.65 -21.41 11.34
N GLY A 228 -1.91 -21.03 11.60
CA GLY A 228 -2.57 -21.22 12.89
C GLY A 228 -2.07 -20.31 14.03
N ARG A 229 -1.18 -19.35 13.75
CA ARG A 229 -0.68 -18.37 14.73
C ARG A 229 -0.25 -17.07 14.04
N HIS A 230 -0.11 -15.98 14.82
CA HIS A 230 0.50 -14.75 14.34
C HIS A 230 2.03 -14.90 14.14
N PRO A 231 2.63 -14.14 13.19
CA PRO A 231 4.06 -14.14 13.00
C PRO A 231 4.76 -13.50 14.20
N ARG A 232 5.88 -14.10 14.62
CA ARG A 232 6.70 -13.60 15.74
C ARG A 232 7.52 -12.38 15.36
N ALA A 233 7.94 -12.30 14.10
CA ALA A 233 8.54 -11.11 13.52
C ALA A 233 8.22 -11.04 12.02
N MET A 234 8.15 -9.83 11.50
CA MET A 234 7.96 -9.56 10.07
C MET A 234 9.06 -8.63 9.54
N ALA A 235 9.52 -8.88 8.32
CA ALA A 235 10.40 -7.97 7.59
C ALA A 235 9.57 -7.06 6.68
N LEU A 236 9.72 -5.75 6.80
CA LEU A 236 9.04 -4.74 6.00
C LEU A 236 10.05 -3.91 5.22
N VAL A 237 9.86 -3.80 3.92
CA VAL A 237 10.61 -2.85 3.08
C VAL A 237 9.82 -1.55 3.00
N LEU A 238 10.50 -0.43 3.29
CA LEU A 238 9.90 0.91 3.20
C LEU A 238 10.58 1.68 2.08
N TRP A 239 9.83 1.92 1.01
CA TRP A 239 10.28 2.69 -0.15
C TRP A 239 10.05 4.19 0.06
N GLY A 240 10.82 5.02 -0.64
CA GLY A 240 10.62 6.47 -0.57
C GLY A 240 9.39 6.89 -1.36
N LEU A 241 9.26 6.36 -2.59
CA LEU A 241 8.25 6.76 -3.56
C LEU A 241 6.83 6.36 -3.14
N ASP A 242 6.63 5.12 -2.69
CA ASP A 242 5.32 4.64 -2.22
C ASP A 242 4.81 5.50 -1.04
N ASN A 243 5.69 5.85 -0.09
CA ASN A 243 5.35 6.66 1.08
C ASN A 243 5.13 8.14 0.72
N ILE A 244 5.70 8.63 -0.40
CA ILE A 244 5.33 9.94 -0.96
C ILE A 244 3.91 9.88 -1.52
N LYS A 245 3.60 8.88 -2.35
CA LYS A 245 2.30 8.73 -3.03
C LYS A 245 1.16 8.47 -2.05
N THR A 246 1.35 7.53 -1.14
CA THR A 246 0.36 7.11 -0.15
C THR A 246 0.37 7.94 1.14
N GLN A 247 1.24 8.96 1.21
CA GLN A 247 1.46 9.78 2.40
C GLN A 247 1.85 8.97 3.67
N GLY A 248 2.47 7.81 3.48
CA GLY A 248 3.03 7.01 4.57
C GLY A 248 2.31 5.72 4.92
N GLU A 249 1.62 5.06 4.00
CA GLU A 249 0.89 3.82 4.32
C GLU A 249 1.83 2.72 4.84
N GLY A 250 3.01 2.53 4.25
CA GLY A 250 4.00 1.56 4.74
C GLY A 250 4.48 1.85 6.16
N VAL A 251 4.74 3.12 6.47
CA VAL A 251 5.10 3.56 7.84
C VAL A 251 3.94 3.30 8.81
N ALA A 252 2.71 3.62 8.40
CA ALA A 252 1.52 3.37 9.22
C ALA A 252 1.29 1.88 9.50
N GLN A 253 1.52 1.00 8.51
CA GLN A 253 1.42 -0.45 8.68
C GLN A 253 2.46 -0.97 9.70
N ALA A 254 3.70 -0.48 9.64
CA ALA A 254 4.72 -0.81 10.65
C ALA A 254 4.31 -0.37 12.06
N LEU A 255 3.79 0.85 12.21
CA LEU A 255 3.26 1.35 13.49
C LEU A 255 2.07 0.51 13.98
N TRP A 256 1.16 0.12 13.09
CA TRP A 256 0.02 -0.71 13.44
C TRP A 256 0.46 -2.10 13.89
N LEU A 257 1.38 -2.78 13.18
CA LEU A 257 1.96 -4.08 13.57
C LEU A 257 2.52 -4.06 15.00
N LEU A 258 3.29 -3.02 15.34
CA LEU A 258 3.82 -2.76 16.69
C LEU A 258 2.73 -2.45 17.73
N GLY A 259 1.54 -2.05 17.28
CA GLY A 259 0.42 -1.66 18.12
C GLY A 259 0.60 -0.27 18.72
N VAL A 260 1.10 0.68 17.92
CA VAL A 260 1.30 2.07 18.33
C VAL A 260 0.57 3.04 17.41
N ARG A 261 0.21 4.21 17.95
CA ARG A 261 -0.39 5.33 17.22
C ARG A 261 0.56 6.51 17.16
N PRO A 262 0.75 7.15 15.99
CA PRO A 262 1.53 8.38 15.91
C PRO A 262 0.76 9.53 16.56
N LEU A 263 1.45 10.31 17.40
CA LEU A 263 0.94 11.54 18.00
C LEU A 263 1.48 12.75 17.24
N ARG A 264 0.55 13.63 16.89
CA ARG A 264 0.82 14.86 16.15
C ARG A 264 0.97 16.05 17.09
N ASP A 265 1.86 16.97 16.76
CA ASP A 265 1.99 18.25 17.45
C ASP A 265 1.05 19.33 16.86
N SER A 266 1.09 20.54 17.39
CA SER A 266 0.27 21.66 16.92
C SER A 266 0.58 22.12 15.48
N MET A 267 1.71 21.70 14.92
CA MET A 267 2.10 21.94 13.52
C MET A 267 1.79 20.73 12.63
N ASN A 268 0.97 19.80 13.13
CA ASN A 268 0.58 18.57 12.43
C ASN A 268 1.77 17.65 12.07
N ARG A 269 2.84 17.67 12.88
CA ARG A 269 4.01 16.82 12.68
C ARG A 269 3.92 15.55 13.53
N ALA A 270 4.14 14.38 12.93
CA ALA A 270 4.22 13.12 13.66
C ALA A 270 5.58 13.01 14.37
N THR A 271 5.61 13.23 15.68
CA THR A 271 6.88 13.37 16.44
C THR A 271 7.02 12.40 17.60
N ARG A 272 5.90 11.85 18.07
CA ARG A 272 5.79 10.94 19.21
C ARG A 272 4.88 9.78 18.85
N VAL A 273 4.90 8.75 19.68
CA VAL A 273 4.03 7.59 19.56
C VAL A 273 3.33 7.34 20.89
N GLU A 274 2.14 6.77 20.83
CA GLU A 274 1.38 6.26 21.96
C GLU A 274 1.19 4.76 21.76
N VAL A 275 1.49 3.96 22.79
CA VAL A 275 1.28 2.52 22.74
C VAL A 275 -0.20 2.21 22.96
N ILE A 276 -0.83 1.50 22.01
CA ILE A 276 -2.24 1.09 22.12
C ILE A 276 -2.32 -0.05 23.15
N PRO A 277 -3.17 0.03 24.19
CA PRO A 277 -3.34 -1.06 25.16
C PRO A 277 -3.75 -2.39 24.50
N LEU A 278 -3.24 -3.51 25.02
CA LEU A 278 -3.49 -4.84 24.43
C LEU A 278 -4.98 -5.18 24.35
N GLU A 279 -5.78 -4.70 25.31
CA GLU A 279 -7.24 -4.92 25.34
C GLU A 279 -7.94 -4.26 24.14
N LYS A 280 -7.39 -3.14 23.65
CA LYS A 280 -7.88 -2.46 22.45
C LYS A 280 -7.26 -3.03 21.18
N LEU A 281 -6.00 -3.48 21.25
CA LEU A 281 -5.29 -4.04 20.11
C LEU A 281 -5.85 -5.41 19.71
N GLY A 282 -6.33 -6.20 20.68
CA GLY A 282 -7.00 -7.48 20.44
C GLY A 282 -6.10 -8.63 19.95
N ARG A 283 -4.79 -8.40 19.87
CA ARG A 283 -3.78 -9.37 19.38
C ARG A 283 -2.40 -9.09 19.96
N PRO A 284 -1.42 -10.01 19.79
CA PRO A 284 -0.03 -9.74 20.11
C PRO A 284 0.57 -8.58 19.29
N ARG A 285 1.56 -7.90 19.87
CA ARG A 285 2.43 -6.97 19.14
C ARG A 285 3.44 -7.76 18.33
N ILE A 286 3.54 -7.44 17.05
CA ILE A 286 4.41 -8.13 16.11
C ILE A 286 5.76 -7.41 16.08
N ASP A 287 6.88 -8.14 16.15
CA ASP A 287 8.21 -7.56 15.96
C ASP A 287 8.41 -7.21 14.48
N VAL A 288 9.01 -6.06 14.18
CA VAL A 288 9.08 -5.54 12.81
C VAL A 288 10.52 -5.16 12.50
N VAL A 289 11.14 -5.86 11.55
CA VAL A 289 12.44 -5.51 10.99
C VAL A 289 12.21 -4.66 9.75
N MET A 290 12.56 -3.39 9.82
CA MET A 290 12.30 -2.40 8.76
C MET A 290 13.57 -2.15 7.96
N THR A 291 13.57 -2.52 6.69
CA THR A 291 14.62 -2.20 5.73
C THR A 291 14.17 -1.02 4.88
N VAL A 292 14.66 0.17 5.22
CA VAL A 292 14.31 1.40 4.49
C VAL A 292 15.25 1.60 3.30
N SER A 293 14.73 2.08 2.18
CA SER A 293 15.57 2.40 1.03
C SER A 293 16.48 3.61 1.30
N GLY A 294 17.55 3.77 0.53
CA GLY A 294 18.42 4.94 0.64
C GLY A 294 17.68 6.26 0.37
N ILE A 295 16.72 6.26 -0.58
CA ILE A 295 15.85 7.42 -0.85
C ILE A 295 14.96 7.71 0.36
N PHE A 296 14.40 6.68 1.00
CA PHE A 296 13.61 6.87 2.22
C PHE A 296 14.45 7.49 3.34
N ARG A 297 15.69 7.02 3.53
CA ARG A 297 16.63 7.58 4.51
C ARG A 297 16.86 9.07 4.31
N ASP A 298 17.06 9.49 3.07
CA ASP A 298 17.42 10.87 2.76
C ASP A 298 16.22 11.84 2.87
N LEU A 299 15.00 11.34 2.63
CA LEU A 299 13.78 12.15 2.70
C LEU A 299 13.09 12.12 4.07
N PHE A 300 13.11 10.98 4.76
CA PHE A 300 12.23 10.69 5.90
C PHE A 300 12.99 10.38 7.21
N GLY A 301 14.14 11.04 7.43
CA GLY A 301 14.93 10.84 8.67
C GLY A 301 14.14 11.05 9.96
N ALA A 302 13.20 12.01 10.01
CA ALA A 302 12.31 12.19 11.16
C ALA A 302 11.38 10.99 11.39
N THR A 303 10.88 10.38 10.31
CA THR A 303 10.03 9.20 10.34
C THR A 303 10.79 7.95 10.76
N MET A 304 12.05 7.79 10.35
CA MET A 304 12.92 6.72 10.85
C MET A 304 13.09 6.79 12.37
N ASN A 305 13.29 8.00 12.90
CA ASN A 305 13.33 8.24 14.34
C ASN A 305 12.00 7.91 15.03
N LEU A 306 10.86 8.13 14.37
CA LEU A 306 9.54 7.77 14.89
C LEU A 306 9.37 6.25 14.99
N LEU A 307 9.82 5.51 13.98
CA LEU A 307 9.78 4.04 13.94
C LEU A 307 10.67 3.42 15.01
N ASP A 308 11.90 3.90 15.17
CA ASP A 308 12.80 3.43 16.25
C ASP A 308 12.21 3.72 17.65
N LYS A 309 11.61 4.91 17.85
CA LYS A 309 10.88 5.22 19.09
C LYS A 309 9.72 4.26 19.34
N ALA A 310 8.99 3.86 18.30
CA ALA A 310 7.89 2.91 18.41
C ALA A 310 8.37 1.56 18.92
N VAL A 311 9.42 1.01 18.30
CA VAL A 311 10.01 -0.28 18.71
C VAL A 311 10.46 -0.23 20.17
N ARG A 312 11.20 0.81 20.55
CA ARG A 312 11.71 0.97 21.93
C ARG A 312 10.60 1.18 22.95
N ALA A 313 9.59 1.97 22.61
CA ALA A 313 8.45 2.20 23.49
C ALA A 313 7.68 0.91 23.77
N VAL A 314 7.51 0.06 22.74
CA VAL A 314 6.84 -1.24 22.88
C VAL A 314 7.71 -2.26 23.63
N ALA A 315 9.02 -2.28 23.40
CA ALA A 315 9.94 -3.24 23.98
C ALA A 315 9.99 -3.19 25.52
N VAL A 316 9.80 -2.00 26.11
CA VAL A 316 9.89 -1.79 27.58
C VAL A 316 8.55 -1.92 28.29
N MET A 317 7.45 -2.17 27.57
CA MET A 317 6.13 -2.33 28.16
C MET A 317 6.08 -3.56 29.08
N ASP A 318 5.46 -3.42 30.25
CA ASP A 318 5.22 -4.52 31.18
C ASP A 318 4.06 -5.40 30.71
N GLU A 319 4.33 -6.20 29.69
CA GLU A 319 3.36 -7.07 29.01
C GLU A 319 3.89 -8.51 28.94
N PRO A 320 3.01 -9.53 28.95
CA PRO A 320 3.43 -10.91 28.74
C PRO A 320 4.15 -11.10 27.41
N VAL A 321 5.26 -11.84 27.41
CA VAL A 321 6.08 -12.12 26.21
C VAL A 321 5.32 -12.81 25.07
N GLU A 322 4.23 -13.53 25.39
CA GLU A 322 3.34 -14.15 24.39
C GLU A 322 2.43 -13.15 23.68
N MET A 323 2.25 -11.96 24.26
CA MET A 323 1.46 -10.86 23.69
C MET A 323 2.33 -9.70 23.20
N ASN A 324 3.65 -9.74 23.43
CA ASN A 324 4.59 -8.72 22.98
C ASN A 324 5.85 -9.39 22.43
N PHE A 325 5.81 -9.70 21.13
CA PHE A 325 6.93 -10.39 20.47
C PHE A 325 8.16 -9.50 20.32
N VAL A 326 7.99 -8.18 20.26
CA VAL A 326 9.12 -7.22 20.29
C VAL A 326 9.92 -7.40 21.58
N ARG A 327 9.24 -7.33 22.73
CA ARG A 327 9.85 -7.54 24.05
C ARG A 327 10.50 -8.91 24.16
N ARG A 328 9.76 -9.97 23.80
CA ARG A 328 10.28 -11.35 23.86
C ARG A 328 11.58 -11.49 23.07
N ASN A 329 11.58 -11.08 21.80
CA ASN A 329 12.73 -11.26 20.92
C ASN A 329 13.95 -10.46 21.38
N ILE A 330 13.73 -9.26 21.96
CA ILE A 330 14.80 -8.42 22.52
C ILE A 330 15.37 -9.04 23.80
N GLU A 331 14.52 -9.49 24.73
CA GLU A 331 14.97 -10.15 25.97
C GLU A 331 15.75 -11.44 25.69
N GLU A 332 15.28 -12.26 24.75
CA GLU A 332 15.97 -13.45 24.28
C GLU A 332 17.35 -13.10 23.69
N GLN A 333 17.42 -12.09 22.81
CA GLN A 333 18.68 -11.65 22.22
C GLN A 333 19.67 -11.13 23.26
N MET A 334 19.22 -10.32 24.22
CA MET A 334 20.05 -9.81 25.30
C MET A 334 20.60 -10.97 26.16
N SER A 335 19.78 -11.99 26.42
CA SER A 335 20.21 -13.16 27.20
C SER A 335 21.21 -14.04 26.44
N GLU A 336 20.96 -14.30 25.16
CA GLU A 336 21.79 -15.17 24.32
C GLU A 336 23.14 -14.54 23.98
N ASP A 337 23.12 -13.28 23.54
CA ASP A 337 24.30 -12.60 23.02
C ASP A 337 25.02 -11.77 24.11
N LYS A 338 24.41 -11.58 25.28
CA LYS A 338 24.90 -10.72 26.37
C LYS A 338 25.18 -9.29 25.90
N CYS A 339 24.31 -8.77 25.03
CA CYS A 339 24.38 -7.41 24.52
C CYS A 339 23.47 -6.45 25.29
N GLU A 340 23.73 -5.16 25.14
CA GLU A 340 22.92 -4.10 25.75
C GLU A 340 21.58 -3.95 25.02
N PHE A 341 20.58 -3.41 25.72
CA PHE A 341 19.24 -3.17 25.18
C PHE A 341 19.28 -2.37 23.86
N ASP A 342 20.15 -1.37 23.76
CA ASP A 342 20.27 -0.51 22.59
C ASP A 342 20.74 -1.23 21.32
N GLU A 343 21.49 -2.32 21.48
CA GLU A 343 21.92 -3.16 20.37
C GLU A 343 20.82 -4.16 19.99
N ALA A 344 20.16 -4.76 20.98
CA ALA A 344 19.09 -5.72 20.77
C ALA A 344 17.82 -5.10 20.16
N ALA A 345 17.53 -3.83 20.48
CA ALA A 345 16.35 -3.10 20.01
C ALA A 345 16.47 -2.51 18.59
N LEU A 346 17.60 -2.70 17.90
CA LEU A 346 17.78 -2.18 16.54
C LEU A 346 16.87 -2.91 15.55
N ARG A 347 15.99 -2.15 14.88
CA ARG A 347 15.03 -2.66 13.91
C ARG A 347 14.91 -1.83 12.64
N VAL A 348 15.48 -0.63 12.60
CA VAL A 348 15.44 0.26 11.43
C VAL A 348 16.80 0.25 10.76
N PHE A 349 16.87 -0.35 9.57
CA PHE A 349 18.10 -0.60 8.83
C PHE A 349 18.06 0.04 7.44
N SER A 350 19.19 0.54 6.96
CA SER A 350 19.34 1.07 5.61
C SER A 350 20.76 0.87 5.08
N ASN A 351 21.04 1.46 3.93
CA ASN A 351 22.38 1.59 3.41
C ASN A 351 23.20 2.59 4.23
N ALA A 352 24.52 2.42 4.23
CA ALA A 352 25.45 3.44 4.72
C ALA A 352 25.13 4.82 4.11
N PRO A 353 25.36 5.93 4.83
CA PRO A 353 25.13 7.27 4.30
C PRO A 353 25.76 7.47 2.91
N GLY A 354 25.00 8.04 1.97
CA GLY A 354 25.43 8.25 0.58
C GLY A 354 25.39 7.00 -0.32
N ASN A 355 25.04 5.83 0.21
CA ASN A 355 24.86 4.60 -0.56
C ASN A 355 23.38 4.26 -0.76
N TYR A 356 23.08 3.55 -1.85
CA TYR A 356 21.74 3.13 -2.28
C TYR A 356 21.77 1.71 -2.84
N GLY A 357 20.63 1.03 -2.82
CA GLY A 357 20.46 -0.32 -3.39
C GLY A 357 21.22 -1.41 -2.64
N THR A 358 20.88 -2.66 -2.91
CA THR A 358 21.50 -3.83 -2.28
C THR A 358 22.56 -4.44 -3.18
N ASN A 359 22.71 -3.94 -4.40
CA ASN A 359 23.55 -4.51 -5.47
C ASN A 359 23.19 -5.96 -5.84
N VAL A 360 22.14 -6.55 -5.22
CA VAL A 360 21.63 -7.87 -5.58
C VAL A 360 21.12 -7.85 -7.01
N ASN A 361 20.43 -6.77 -7.39
CA ASN A 361 20.00 -6.51 -8.77
C ASN A 361 21.16 -6.61 -9.78
N PHE A 362 22.29 -5.94 -9.52
CA PHE A 362 23.46 -5.98 -10.41
C PHE A 362 24.06 -7.38 -10.48
N MET A 363 24.20 -8.07 -9.34
CA MET A 363 24.68 -9.46 -9.35
C MET A 363 23.78 -10.38 -10.18
N VAL A 364 22.45 -10.23 -10.06
CA VAL A 364 21.47 -11.01 -10.81
C VAL A 364 21.55 -10.68 -12.30
N MET A 365 21.56 -9.40 -12.67
CA MET A 365 21.62 -8.95 -14.07
C MET A 365 22.92 -9.40 -14.76
N ASP A 366 24.05 -9.30 -14.07
CA ASP A 366 25.35 -9.72 -14.61
C ASP A 366 25.59 -11.23 -14.46
N SER A 367 24.64 -11.97 -13.86
CA SER A 367 24.77 -13.41 -13.55
C SER A 367 26.05 -13.75 -12.78
N GLN A 368 26.50 -12.86 -11.89
CA GLN A 368 27.75 -12.99 -11.12
C GLN A 368 27.55 -13.68 -9.77
N TRP A 369 26.75 -14.74 -9.72
CA TRP A 369 26.47 -15.49 -8.49
C TRP A 369 26.30 -16.98 -8.80
N GLU A 370 26.71 -17.83 -7.85
CA GLU A 370 26.56 -19.29 -7.95
C GLU A 370 25.58 -19.82 -6.89
N GLU A 371 25.58 -19.22 -5.70
CA GLU A 371 24.74 -19.62 -4.57
C GLU A 371 23.88 -18.45 -4.06
N SER A 372 22.67 -18.76 -3.58
CA SER A 372 21.75 -17.77 -3.01
C SER A 372 22.27 -17.14 -1.70
N THR A 373 23.15 -17.85 -0.98
CA THR A 373 23.85 -17.36 0.22
C THR A 373 24.64 -16.08 -0.06
N THR A 374 25.32 -16.02 -1.20
CA THR A 374 26.09 -14.84 -1.64
C THR A 374 25.18 -13.61 -1.83
N LEU A 375 23.97 -13.80 -2.37
CA LEU A 375 23.00 -12.71 -2.53
C LEU A 375 22.52 -12.20 -1.17
N GLY A 376 22.21 -13.11 -0.24
CA GLY A 376 21.82 -12.77 1.13
C GLY A 376 22.93 -12.05 1.90
N ASP A 377 24.17 -12.52 1.79
CA ASP A 377 25.33 -11.87 2.42
C ASP A 377 25.58 -10.47 1.86
N LEU A 378 25.42 -10.28 0.55
CA LEU A 378 25.54 -8.96 -0.07
C LEU A 378 24.44 -8.02 0.41
N PHE A 379 23.19 -8.50 0.46
CA PHE A 379 22.06 -7.75 1.00
C PHE A 379 22.35 -7.26 2.41
N VAL A 380 22.68 -8.17 3.34
CA VAL A 380 22.99 -7.83 4.74
C VAL A 380 24.17 -6.85 4.80
N THR A 381 25.26 -7.13 4.08
CA THR A 381 26.46 -6.27 4.09
C THR A 381 26.12 -4.84 3.69
N ARG A 382 25.25 -4.65 2.70
CA ARG A 382 24.87 -3.32 2.22
C ARG A 382 23.76 -2.66 3.01
N LYS A 383 22.96 -3.42 3.77
CA LYS A 383 21.77 -2.93 4.48
C LYS A 383 21.89 -2.94 6.00
N CYS A 384 22.99 -3.45 6.57
CA CYS A 384 23.16 -3.57 8.02
C CYS A 384 23.44 -2.27 8.78
N PHE A 385 23.20 -1.10 8.18
CA PHE A 385 23.44 0.17 8.84
C PHE A 385 22.18 0.59 9.59
N ALA A 386 22.27 0.61 10.92
CA ALA A 386 21.17 0.95 11.80
C ALA A 386 20.97 2.46 11.91
N TYR A 387 19.71 2.85 12.10
CA TYR A 387 19.29 4.24 12.27
C TYR A 387 18.28 4.37 13.41
N GLY A 388 18.30 5.50 14.11
CA GLY A 388 17.39 5.77 15.22
C GLY A 388 18.04 6.61 16.31
N ARG A 389 17.70 6.34 17.56
CA ARG A 389 18.36 6.92 18.73
C ARG A 389 18.73 5.85 19.74
N ASP A 390 19.78 6.09 20.50
CA ASP A 390 20.11 5.25 21.65
C ASP A 390 19.32 5.66 22.91
N ALA A 391 19.51 4.93 24.02
CA ALA A 391 18.83 5.18 25.29
C ALA A 391 19.12 6.57 25.87
N GLU A 392 20.29 7.16 25.57
CA GLU A 392 20.64 8.53 25.94
C GLU A 392 20.07 9.59 24.98
N GLY A 393 19.38 9.16 23.92
CA GLY A 393 18.77 10.03 22.93
C GLY A 393 19.74 10.57 21.88
N ARG A 394 20.97 10.05 21.81
CA ARG A 394 21.95 10.41 20.76
C ARG A 394 21.52 9.77 19.44
N ALA A 395 21.73 10.50 18.35
CA ALA A 395 21.35 9.99 17.02
C ALA A 395 22.28 8.84 16.61
N VAL A 396 21.68 7.74 16.17
CA VAL A 396 22.35 6.65 15.49
C VAL A 396 22.10 6.86 14.00
N GLU A 397 23.13 7.26 13.25
CA GLU A 397 23.02 7.57 11.83
C GLU A 397 24.00 6.71 11.05
N GLY A 398 23.51 5.60 10.49
CA GLY A 398 24.32 4.73 9.65
C GLY A 398 25.40 3.97 10.42
N ARG A 399 25.09 3.51 11.64
CA ARG A 399 26.01 2.66 12.42
C ARG A 399 25.96 1.24 11.86
N GLU A 400 27.09 0.71 11.41
CA GLU A 400 27.18 -0.69 10.99
C GLU A 400 26.80 -1.62 12.16
N ALA A 401 25.81 -2.48 11.94
CA ALA A 401 25.17 -3.31 12.95
C ALA A 401 24.79 -4.69 12.37
N ARG A 402 25.72 -5.32 11.64
CA ARG A 402 25.51 -6.63 10.98
C ARG A 402 24.99 -7.70 11.93
N HIS A 403 25.62 -7.88 13.08
CA HIS A 403 25.21 -8.87 14.08
C HIS A 403 23.75 -8.68 14.53
N ALA A 404 23.35 -7.43 14.81
CA ALA A 404 21.98 -7.12 15.21
C ALA A 404 20.97 -7.37 14.08
N MET A 405 21.33 -7.03 12.83
CA MET A 405 20.48 -7.32 11.66
C MET A 405 20.31 -8.83 11.45
N ASP A 406 21.39 -9.61 11.49
CA ASP A 406 21.34 -11.07 11.32
C ASP A 406 20.43 -11.72 12.37
N LYS A 407 20.55 -11.30 13.63
CA LYS A 407 19.70 -11.80 14.73
C LYS A 407 18.24 -11.40 14.60
N ALA A 408 17.96 -10.20 14.10
CA ALA A 408 16.60 -9.75 13.85
C ALA A 408 15.97 -10.52 12.68
N LEU A 409 16.69 -10.66 11.56
CA LEU A 409 16.24 -11.37 10.37
C LEU A 409 16.05 -12.87 10.60
N ALA A 410 16.88 -13.51 11.43
CA ALA A 410 16.75 -14.93 11.76
C ALA A 410 15.42 -15.30 12.44
N ARG A 411 14.67 -14.31 12.97
CA ARG A 411 13.37 -14.50 13.61
C ARG A 411 12.19 -14.18 12.71
N VAL A 412 12.43 -13.65 11.51
CA VAL A 412 11.38 -13.23 10.57
C VAL A 412 10.63 -14.46 10.05
N GLU A 413 9.32 -14.40 10.12
CA GLU A 413 8.41 -15.47 9.66
C GLU A 413 7.61 -15.06 8.41
N ALA A 414 7.56 -13.76 8.10
CA ALA A 414 6.95 -13.23 6.89
C ALA A 414 7.67 -11.97 6.40
N ALA A 415 7.86 -11.84 5.08
CA ALA A 415 8.38 -10.64 4.43
C ALA A 415 7.25 -9.91 3.70
N TYR A 416 7.29 -8.58 3.71
CA TYR A 416 6.23 -7.74 3.17
C TYR A 416 6.78 -6.48 2.49
N GLN A 417 6.22 -6.14 1.33
CA GLN A 417 6.44 -4.89 0.63
C GLN A 417 5.11 -4.35 0.09
N ASN A 418 4.96 -3.03 0.02
CA ASN A 418 3.87 -2.40 -0.71
C ASN A 418 4.25 -2.23 -2.18
N ILE A 419 3.31 -2.51 -3.08
CA ILE A 419 3.45 -2.16 -4.50
C ILE A 419 3.20 -0.66 -4.65
N ASP A 420 4.05 0.01 -5.41
CA ASP A 420 4.09 1.47 -5.54
C ASP A 420 2.85 1.98 -6.26
N THR A 421 2.59 1.45 -7.46
CA THR A 421 1.44 1.84 -8.30
C THR A 421 1.02 0.69 -9.22
N PHE A 422 -0.07 0.88 -9.95
CA PHE A 422 -0.47 0.02 -11.05
C PHE A 422 0.49 0.10 -12.26
N GLU A 423 1.23 1.20 -12.41
CA GLU A 423 2.19 1.42 -13.51
C GLU A 423 3.57 0.79 -13.23
N ILE A 424 3.93 0.67 -11.95
CA ILE A 424 5.22 0.15 -11.49
C ILE A 424 4.95 -1.04 -10.57
N GLY A 425 4.89 -2.22 -11.17
CA GLY A 425 4.76 -3.50 -10.51
C GLY A 425 6.08 -4.18 -10.21
N ILE A 426 5.98 -5.38 -9.62
CA ILE A 426 7.12 -6.17 -9.12
C ILE A 426 8.10 -6.62 -10.22
N THR A 427 7.68 -6.64 -11.48
CA THR A 427 8.50 -7.05 -12.64
C THR A 427 8.98 -5.88 -13.49
N ASP A 428 8.44 -4.68 -13.28
CA ASP A 428 8.75 -3.51 -14.11
C ASP A 428 10.08 -2.85 -13.70
N VAL A 429 10.52 -3.14 -12.48
CA VAL A 429 11.70 -2.55 -11.84
C VAL A 429 12.44 -3.62 -11.04
N ASP A 430 13.76 -3.44 -10.93
CA ASP A 430 14.66 -4.38 -10.27
C ASP A 430 14.73 -4.22 -8.74
N HIS A 431 14.26 -3.09 -8.22
CA HIS A 431 14.40 -2.78 -6.80
C HIS A 431 13.49 -3.64 -5.89
N TYR A 432 12.37 -4.18 -6.39
CA TYR A 432 11.51 -5.03 -5.55
C TYR A 432 12.19 -6.32 -5.12
N PHE A 433 12.83 -7.03 -6.06
CA PHE A 433 13.49 -8.30 -5.74
C PHE A 433 14.88 -8.10 -5.13
N GLU A 434 15.50 -6.92 -5.31
CA GLU A 434 16.79 -6.65 -4.69
C GLU A 434 16.69 -6.54 -3.16
N TYR A 435 15.50 -6.21 -2.62
CA TYR A 435 15.19 -6.11 -1.19
C TYR A 435 14.40 -7.31 -0.67
#